data_AF-A0A660MTZ1-F1
#
_entry.id   AF-A0A660MTZ1-F1
#
_cell.length_a   1.000
_cell.length_b   1.000
_cell.length_c   1.000
_cell.angle_alpha   90.00
_cell.angle_beta   90.00
_cell.angle_gamma   90.00
#
_symmetry.space_group_name_H-M   'P 1'
#
loop_
_entity.id
_entity.type
_entity.pdbx_description
1 polymer ?
#
loop_
_entity_poly.entity_id
_entity_poly.type
_entity_poly.pdbx_seq_one_letter_code
_entity_poly.pdbx_strand_id
1 'polypeptide(L)'
;MLHSDPSTHHTLTLNLKKVQGMIRKIDTLIKEDTYCGDIVQQINATIGLLKKMNTTLLSSHLMTCGKDKLSSPSEAEAFVQEFLRLTDLNKK
;
A
#
# COMPACT_ATOMS: atom_id res chain seq x y z
N MET A 1 -13.52 1.35 -7.95
CA MET A 1 -13.20 2.05 -6.67
C MET A 1 -12.99 1.00 -5.59
N LEU A 2 -12.39 1.34 -4.43
CA LEU A 2 -12.06 0.37 -3.35
C LEU A 2 -13.25 -0.51 -2.91
N HIS A 3 -14.48 -0.07 -3.17
CA HIS A 3 -15.75 -0.73 -2.83
C HIS A 3 -16.00 -2.03 -3.64
N SER A 4 -15.28 -2.26 -4.73
CA SER A 4 -15.51 -3.39 -5.63
C SER A 4 -14.97 -4.73 -5.09
N ASP A 5 -14.15 -4.72 -4.04
CA ASP A 5 -13.61 -5.91 -3.38
C ASP A 5 -13.69 -5.77 -1.85
N PRO A 6 -14.78 -6.27 -1.22
CA PRO A 6 -14.98 -6.21 0.22
C PRO A 6 -13.85 -6.86 1.03
N SER A 7 -13.20 -7.88 0.47
CA SER A 7 -12.11 -8.61 1.14
C SER A 7 -10.84 -7.77 1.21
N THR A 8 -10.53 -7.04 0.13
CA THR A 8 -9.42 -6.07 0.09
C THR A 8 -9.69 -4.91 1.04
N HIS A 9 -10.90 -4.35 1.06
CA HIS A 9 -11.25 -3.27 1.98
C HIS A 9 -11.02 -3.66 3.45
N HIS A 10 -11.53 -4.84 3.85
CA HIS A 10 -11.34 -5.36 5.20
C HIS A 10 -9.85 -5.55 5.53
N THR A 11 -9.09 -6.17 4.63
CA THR A 11 -7.66 -6.43 4.81
C THR A 11 -6.85 -5.15 4.96
N LEU A 12 -7.10 -4.14 4.13
CA LEU A 12 -6.45 -2.84 4.20
C LEU A 12 -6.77 -2.12 5.51
N THR A 13 -8.03 -2.13 5.93
CA THR A 13 -8.45 -1.50 7.20
C THR A 13 -7.78 -2.17 8.39
N LEU A 14 -7.70 -3.50 8.40
CA LEU A 14 -7.04 -4.26 9.47
C LEU A 14 -5.53 -3.98 9.53
N ASN A 15 -4.86 -3.95 8.38
CA ASN A 15 -3.43 -3.64 8.32
C ASN A 15 -3.14 -2.18 8.67
N LEU A 16 -4.01 -1.24 8.30
CA LEU A 16 -3.88 0.16 8.69
C LEU A 16 -3.93 0.33 10.22
N LYS A 17 -4.85 -0.36 10.90
CA LYS A 17 -4.91 -0.38 12.38
C LYS A 17 -3.61 -0.90 13.00
N LYS A 18 -2.99 -1.92 12.38
CA LYS A 18 -1.67 -2.42 12.81
C LYS A 18 -0.58 -1.38 12.62
N VAL A 19 -0.50 -0.75 11.44
CA VAL A 19 0.46 0.34 11.15
C VAL A 19 0.33 1.46 12.17
N GLN A 20 -0.88 1.89 12.51
CA GLN A 20 -1.10 2.90 13.54
C GLN A 20 -0.53 2.48 14.91
N GLY A 21 -0.66 1.21 15.29
CA GLY A 21 -0.03 0.66 16.49
C GLY A 21 1.49 0.66 16.42
N MET A 22 2.06 0.30 15.25
CA MET A 22 3.51 0.30 15.03
C MET A 22 4.09 1.71 15.09
N ILE A 23 3.43 2.70 14.48
CA ILE A 23 3.83 4.12 14.56
C ILE A 23 3.83 4.61 16.00
N ARG A 24 2.77 4.29 16.78
CA ARG A 24 2.75 4.62 18.22
C ARG A 24 3.89 3.97 18.98
N LYS A 25 4.23 2.70 18.66
CA LYS A 25 5.36 2.02 19.31
C LYS A 25 6.70 2.66 18.96
N ILE A 26 6.91 3.09 17.72
CA ILE A 26 8.12 3.82 17.30
C ILE A 26 8.25 5.11 18.10
N ASP A 27 7.17 5.90 18.23
CA ASP A 27 7.16 7.12 19.05
C ASP A 27 7.53 6.85 20.52
N THR A 28 7.00 5.78 21.12
CA THR A 28 7.38 5.35 22.47
C THR A 28 8.88 5.00 22.57
N LEU A 29 9.41 4.20 21.65
CA LEU A 29 10.82 3.80 21.67
C LEU A 29 11.78 4.98 21.56
N ILE A 30 11.41 6.00 20.76
CA ILE A 30 12.18 7.24 20.64
C ILE A 30 12.14 8.02 21.97
N LYS A 31 10.97 8.15 22.59
CA LYS A 31 10.82 8.86 23.88
C LYS A 31 11.54 8.17 25.04
N GLU A 32 11.66 6.85 24.97
CA GLU A 32 12.35 6.01 25.95
C GLU A 32 13.87 5.95 25.71
N ASP A 33 14.41 6.66 24.71
CA ASP A 33 15.82 6.62 24.30
C ASP A 33 16.35 5.18 24.11
N THR A 34 15.51 4.34 23.48
CA THR A 34 15.83 2.93 23.25
C THR A 34 16.93 2.79 22.19
N TYR A 35 17.65 1.66 22.23
CA TYR A 35 18.69 1.34 21.25
C TYR A 35 18.23 1.56 19.80
N CYS A 36 19.03 2.33 19.05
CA CYS A 36 18.72 2.73 17.67
C CYS A 36 18.39 1.55 16.76
N GLY A 37 19.02 0.38 16.95
CA GLY A 37 18.75 -0.81 16.16
C GLY A 37 17.31 -1.31 16.26
N ASP A 38 16.70 -1.21 17.44
CA ASP A 38 15.31 -1.63 17.66
C ASP A 38 14.32 -0.67 16.99
N ILE A 39 14.61 0.63 17.05
CA ILE A 39 13.84 1.66 16.36
C ILE A 39 13.90 1.43 14.84
N VAL A 40 15.10 1.21 14.29
CA VAL A 40 15.30 0.90 12.87
C VAL A 40 14.53 -0.36 12.47
N GLN A 41 14.55 -1.40 13.30
CA GLN A 41 13.81 -2.63 13.02
C GLN A 41 12.29 -2.40 12.98
N GLN A 42 11.74 -1.63 13.92
CA GLN A 42 10.31 -1.30 13.93
C GLN A 42 9.89 -0.42 12.75
N ILE A 43 10.73 0.55 12.36
CA ILE A 43 10.50 1.37 11.15
C ILE A 43 10.47 0.47 9.91
N ASN A 44 11.46 -0.41 9.75
CA ASN A 44 11.54 -1.32 8.60
C ASN A 44 10.35 -2.28 8.54
N ALA A 45 9.90 -2.81 9.69
CA ALA A 45 8.70 -3.64 9.76
C ALA A 45 7.45 -2.86 9.32
N THR A 46 7.33 -1.59 9.75
CA THR A 46 6.21 -0.71 9.37
C THR A 46 6.20 -0.44 7.87
N ILE A 47 7.37 -0.11 7.29
CA ILE A 47 7.54 0.06 5.84
C ILE A 47 7.17 -1.23 5.09
N GLY A 48 7.58 -2.39 5.59
CA GLY A 48 7.25 -3.68 4.98
C GLY A 48 5.73 -3.92 4.91
N LEU A 49 5.00 -3.61 5.98
CA LEU A 49 3.54 -3.73 5.99
C LEU A 49 2.86 -2.74 5.04
N LEU A 50 3.34 -1.49 5.01
CA LEU A 50 2.83 -0.47 4.07
C LEU A 50 3.07 -0.87 2.61
N LYS A 51 4.25 -1.40 2.28
CA LYS A 51 4.55 -1.94 0.94
C LYS A 51 3.58 -3.06 0.57
N LYS A 52 3.33 -4.01 1.49
CA LYS A 52 2.35 -5.08 1.28
C LYS A 52 0.95 -4.53 1.03
N MET A 53 0.51 -3.55 1.81
CA MET A 53 -0.79 -2.89 1.62
C MET A 53 -0.89 -2.24 0.23
N ASN A 54 0.17 -1.56 -0.21
CA ASN A 54 0.23 -0.96 -1.53
C ASN A 54 0.09 -2.02 -2.64
N THR A 55 0.84 -3.12 -2.57
CA THR A 55 0.74 -4.23 -3.54
C THR A 55 -0.66 -4.87 -3.55
N THR A 56 -1.26 -5.08 -2.38
CA THR A 56 -2.63 -5.62 -2.28
C THR A 56 -3.66 -4.70 -2.95
N LEU A 57 -3.59 -3.39 -2.66
CA LEU A 57 -4.47 -2.40 -3.24
C LEU A 57 -4.32 -2.34 -4.77
N LEU A 58 -3.08 -2.31 -5.24
CA LEU A 58 -2.77 -2.25 -6.66
C LEU A 58 -3.26 -3.50 -7.42
N SER A 59 -3.06 -4.68 -6.86
CA SER A 59 -3.57 -5.94 -7.42
C SER A 59 -5.10 -5.92 -7.53
N SER A 60 -5.79 -5.50 -6.47
CA SER A 60 -7.25 -5.36 -6.49
C SER A 60 -7.72 -4.35 -7.55
N HIS A 61 -7.01 -3.24 -7.73
CA HIS A 61 -7.31 -2.25 -8.76
C HIS A 61 -7.22 -2.83 -10.18
N LEU A 62 -6.17 -3.60 -10.47
CA LEU A 62 -6.00 -4.29 -11.75
C LEU A 62 -7.11 -5.32 -12.01
N MET A 63 -7.45 -6.13 -11.00
CA MET A 63 -8.46 -7.19 -11.13
C MET A 63 -9.91 -6.68 -11.22
N THR A 64 -10.18 -5.49 -10.69
CA THR A 64 -11.52 -4.90 -10.69
C THR A 64 -11.68 -3.85 -11.78
N CYS A 65 -10.98 -2.71 -11.66
CA CYS A 65 -11.12 -1.58 -12.57
C CYS A 65 -10.49 -1.87 -13.93
N GLY A 66 -9.43 -2.70 -13.96
CA GLY A 66 -8.77 -3.10 -15.21
C GLY A 66 -9.63 -4.00 -16.08
N LYS A 67 -10.50 -4.84 -15.50
CA LYS A 67 -11.37 -5.75 -16.26
C LYS A 67 -12.24 -5.00 -17.28
N ASP A 68 -12.81 -3.87 -16.85
CA ASP A 68 -13.67 -3.06 -17.71
C ASP A 68 -12.84 -2.20 -18.66
N LYS A 69 -11.84 -1.48 -18.11
CA LYS A 69 -11.05 -0.49 -18.86
C LYS A 69 -10.10 -1.09 -19.90
N LEU A 70 -9.64 -2.33 -19.72
CA LEU A 70 -8.75 -2.98 -20.69
C LEU A 70 -9.49 -3.51 -21.93
N SER A 71 -10.83 -3.46 -21.94
CA SER A 71 -11.64 -3.96 -23.06
C SER A 71 -11.75 -2.97 -24.23
N SER A 72 -11.36 -1.71 -24.04
CA SER A 72 -11.36 -0.66 -25.06
C SER A 72 -9.94 -0.13 -25.29
N PRO A 73 -9.42 -0.05 -26.53
CA PRO A 73 -8.04 0.38 -26.79
C PRO A 73 -7.68 1.76 -26.20
N SER A 74 -8.60 2.73 -26.29
CA SER A 74 -8.39 4.08 -25.75
C SER A 74 -8.43 4.13 -24.22
N GLU A 75 -9.28 3.31 -23.60
CA GLU A 75 -9.37 3.24 -22.13
C GLU A 75 -8.20 2.44 -21.53
N ALA A 76 -7.74 1.42 -22.25
CA ALA A 76 -6.59 0.60 -21.86
C ALA A 76 -5.32 1.46 -21.76
N GLU A 77 -5.07 2.30 -22.76
CA GLU A 77 -3.90 3.20 -22.74
C GLU A 77 -3.95 4.17 -21.54
N ALA A 78 -5.10 4.81 -21.31
CA ALA A 78 -5.27 5.72 -20.18
C ALA A 78 -5.08 5.02 -18.83
N PHE A 79 -5.61 3.81 -18.68
CA PHE A 79 -5.48 2.99 -17.47
C PHE A 79 -4.02 2.56 -17.22
N VAL A 80 -3.31 2.12 -18.26
CA VAL A 80 -1.89 1.76 -18.15
C VAL A 80 -1.03 2.97 -17.79
N GLN A 81 -1.30 4.15 -18.37
CA GLN A 81 -0.59 5.38 -18.03
C GLN A 81 -0.83 5.81 -16.57
N GLU A 82 -2.06 5.68 -16.07
CA GLU A 82 -2.38 5.88 -14.65
C GLU A 82 -1.54 4.94 -13.76
N PHE A 83 -1.50 3.65 -14.11
CA PHE A 83 -0.74 2.63 -13.37
C PHE A 83 0.76 2.91 -13.33
N LEU A 84 1.36 3.28 -14.47
CA LEU A 84 2.79 3.57 -14.56
C LEU A 84 3.22 4.78 -13.74
N ARG A 85 2.34 5.80 -13.61
CA ARG A 85 2.60 6.95 -12.73
C ARG A 85 2.58 6.58 -11.25
N LEU A 86 1.70 5.67 -10.85
CA LEU A 86 1.53 5.27 -9.45
C LEU A 86 2.63 4.32 -8.94
N THR A 87 3.30 3.59 -9.84
CA THR A 87 4.18 2.46 -9.47
C THR A 87 5.67 2.77 -9.48
N ASP A 88 6.08 4.03 -9.60
CA ASP A 88 7.50 4.43 -9.71
C ASP A 88 8.29 3.72 -10.83
N LEU A 89 7.63 2.98 -11.73
CA LEU A 89 8.24 2.27 -12.86
C LEU A 89 8.78 3.23 -13.94
N ASN A 90 8.42 4.51 -13.86
CA ASN A 90 8.92 5.58 -14.73
C ASN A 90 9.93 6.52 -14.06
N LYS A 91 10.33 6.27 -12.81
CA LYS A 91 11.45 7.02 -12.22
C LYS A 91 12.76 6.47 -12.78
N LYS A 92 13.29 7.18 -13.78
CA LYS A 92 14.71 7.10 -14.18
C LYS A 92 15.61 7.45 -13.01
#